data_AF-W0EFH8-F1
#
_entry.id   AF-W0EFH8-F1
#
_cell.length_a   1.000
_cell.length_b   1.000
_cell.length_c   1.000
_cell.angle_alpha   90.00
_cell.angle_beta   90.00
_cell.angle_gamma   90.00
#
_symmetry.space_group_name_H-M   'P 1'
#
loop_
_entity.id
_entity.type
_entity.pdbx_description
1 polymer ?
#
loop_
_entity_poly.entity_id
_entity_poly.type
_entity_poly.pdbx_seq_one_letter_code
_entity_poly.pdbx_strand_id
1 'polypeptide(L)'
;MALFSIFLGATGQFLFRVGMLQYGRVTAQNIWRQLFSIIFTPAIFVGFMCFGMSSILWLVVISKWELSYAYPMVALGYVIAIFYGAAFLDEGINLPKLLGCILILTGISILGLFGHAKNF
;
A
#
# COMPACT_ATOMS: atom_id res chain seq x y z
N MET A 1 -8.54 -10.94 -6.99
CA MET A 1 -7.21 -10.51 -7.44
C MET A 1 -6.87 -9.10 -7.00
N ALA A 2 -7.65 -8.07 -7.39
CA ALA A 2 -7.37 -6.67 -7.02
C ALA A 2 -7.24 -6.42 -5.51
N LEU A 3 -8.21 -6.85 -4.70
CA LEU A 3 -8.12 -6.67 -3.24
C LEU A 3 -6.89 -7.35 -2.63
N PHE A 4 -6.54 -8.54 -3.13
CA PHE A 4 -5.38 -9.28 -2.65
C PHE A 4 -4.06 -8.60 -3.05
N SER A 5 -3.96 -8.07 -4.29
CA SER A 5 -2.79 -7.28 -4.70
C SER A 5 -2.66 -6.03 -3.84
N ILE A 6 -3.75 -5.29 -3.63
CA ILE A 6 -3.75 -4.08 -2.81
C ILE A 6 -3.33 -4.39 -1.36
N PHE A 7 -3.85 -5.47 -0.78
CA PHE A 7 -3.45 -5.92 0.55
C PHE A 7 -1.97 -6.28 0.63
N LEU A 8 -1.44 -7.04 -0.34
CA LEU A 8 -0.01 -7.36 -0.43
C LEU A 8 0.84 -6.09 -0.58
N GLY A 9 0.41 -5.13 -1.41
CA GLY A 9 1.10 -3.86 -1.62
C GLY A 9 1.15 -3.02 -0.35
N ALA A 10 0.02 -2.91 0.35
CA ALA A 10 -0.06 -2.21 1.64
C ALA A 10 0.81 -2.90 2.72
N THR A 11 0.83 -4.23 2.74
CA THR A 11 1.69 -5.02 3.63
C THR A 11 3.17 -4.80 3.32
N GLY A 12 3.54 -4.75 2.03
CA GLY A 12 4.90 -4.42 1.61
C GLY A 12 5.33 -3.02 2.06
N GLN A 13 4.47 -2.02 1.89
CA GLN A 13 4.72 -0.65 2.37
C GLN A 13 4.84 -0.56 3.89
N PHE A 14 4.00 -1.29 4.62
CA PHE A 14 4.12 -1.41 6.07
C PHE A 14 5.46 -2.04 6.48
N LEU A 15 5.88 -3.12 5.83
CA LEU A 15 7.17 -3.76 6.10
C LEU A 15 8.37 -2.85 5.77
N PHE A 16 8.28 -2.05 4.71
CA PHE A 16 9.27 -0.99 4.44
C PHE A 16 9.34 0.00 5.60
N ARG A 17 8.19 0.43 6.13
CA ARG A 17 8.13 1.32 7.29
C ARG A 17 8.79 0.68 8.52
N VAL A 18 8.47 -0.57 8.84
CA VAL A 18 9.09 -1.32 9.95
C VAL A 18 10.60 -1.40 9.78
N GLY A 19 11.08 -1.76 8.58
CA GLY A 19 12.51 -1.86 8.31
C GLY A 19 13.23 -0.52 8.40
N MET A 20 12.61 0.57 7.94
CA MET A 20 13.19 1.91 8.04
C MET A 20 13.20 2.46 9.46
N LEU A 21 12.25 2.07 10.32
CA LEU A 21 12.30 2.39 11.75
C LEU A 21 13.48 1.71 12.45
N GLN A 22 13.88 0.52 12.00
CA GLN A 22 15.05 -0.21 12.52
C GLN A 22 16.37 0.35 11.96
N TYR A 23 16.41 0.68 10.66
CA TYR A 23 17.62 1.17 10.00
C TYR A 23 17.94 2.64 10.36
N GLY A 24 16.93 3.50 10.42
CA GLY A 24 17.09 4.93 10.70
C GLY A 24 17.19 5.82 9.45
N ARG A 25 17.83 6.99 9.60
CA ARG A 25 17.89 8.03 8.55
C ARG A 25 18.95 7.71 7.50
N VAL A 26 18.61 7.95 6.23
CA VAL A 26 19.53 7.82 5.09
C VAL A 26 20.30 9.13 4.89
N THR A 27 21.63 9.03 4.79
CA THR A 27 22.51 10.18 4.52
C THR A 27 23.01 10.15 3.06
N ALA A 28 23.29 11.30 2.46
CA ALA A 28 23.81 11.36 1.08
C ALA A 28 25.22 10.75 0.91
N GLN A 29 26.00 10.72 2.00
CA GLN A 29 27.32 10.08 2.03
C GLN A 29 27.18 8.56 1.96
N ASN A 30 27.91 7.90 1.06
CA ASN A 30 27.89 6.44 0.90
C ASN A 30 26.52 5.84 0.58
N ILE A 31 25.70 6.55 -0.21
CA ILE A 31 24.33 6.14 -0.55
C ILE A 31 24.24 4.70 -1.09
N TRP A 32 25.19 4.27 -1.94
CA TRP A 32 25.20 2.93 -2.52
C TRP A 32 25.34 1.83 -1.46
N ARG A 33 26.22 2.02 -0.48
CA ARG A 33 26.40 1.08 0.63
C ARG A 33 25.16 1.03 1.52
N GLN A 34 24.55 2.18 1.77
CA GLN A 34 23.32 2.27 2.55
C GLN A 34 22.16 1.56 1.85
N LEU A 35 21.97 1.79 0.55
CA LEU A 35 20.93 1.12 -0.23
C LEU A 35 21.08 -0.40 -0.19
N PHE A 36 22.31 -0.91 -0.34
CA PHE A 36 22.56 -2.34 -0.20
C PHE A 36 22.12 -2.85 1.19
N SER A 37 22.56 -2.17 2.26
CA SER A 37 22.17 -2.54 3.63
C SER A 37 20.66 -2.47 3.88
N ILE A 38 19.97 -1.48 3.31
CA ILE A 38 18.52 -1.28 3.42
C ILE A 38 17.79 -2.43 2.72
N ILE A 39 18.15 -2.76 1.48
CA ILE A 39 17.51 -3.82 0.71
C ILE A 39 17.61 -5.18 1.41
N PHE A 40 18.75 -5.47 2.05
CA PHE A 40 18.97 -6.72 2.78
C PHE A 40 18.51 -6.70 4.25
N THR A 41 17.87 -5.62 4.70
CA THR A 41 17.18 -5.61 5.99
C THR A 41 15.98 -6.57 5.92
N PRO A 42 15.81 -7.54 6.84
CA PRO A 42 14.82 -8.61 6.69
C PRO A 42 13.39 -8.12 6.40
N ALA A 43 12.91 -7.13 7.15
CA ALA A 43 11.59 -6.55 6.92
C ALA A 43 11.47 -5.90 5.54
N ILE A 44 12.48 -5.16 5.10
CA ILE A 44 12.50 -4.49 3.80
C ILE A 44 12.55 -5.52 2.66
N PHE A 45 13.38 -6.55 2.80
CA PHE A 45 13.49 -7.62 1.82
C PHE A 45 12.15 -8.36 1.62
N VAL A 46 11.49 -8.73 2.72
CA VAL A 46 10.13 -9.33 2.65
C VAL A 46 9.13 -8.31 2.09
N GLY A 47 9.26 -7.04 2.45
CA GLY A 47 8.45 -5.95 1.89
C GLY A 47 8.57 -5.85 0.37
N PHE A 48 9.78 -6.00 -0.18
CA PHE A 48 10.02 -6.02 -1.63
C PHE A 48 9.37 -7.24 -2.29
N MET A 49 9.44 -8.41 -1.67
CA MET A 49 8.77 -9.61 -2.18
C MET A 49 7.24 -9.44 -2.21
N CYS A 50 6.65 -8.92 -1.13
CA CYS A 50 5.22 -8.62 -1.06
C CYS A 50 4.80 -7.58 -2.10
N PHE A 51 5.55 -6.47 -2.20
CA PHE A 51 5.24 -5.39 -3.14
C PHE A 51 5.47 -5.78 -4.60
N GLY A 52 6.50 -6.58 -4.88
CA GLY A 52 6.76 -7.16 -6.19
C GLY A 52 5.63 -8.10 -6.62
N MET A 53 5.20 -9.00 -5.75
CA MET A 53 4.07 -9.91 -6.02
C MET A 53 2.76 -9.13 -6.21
N SER A 54 2.51 -8.13 -5.36
CA SER A 54 1.41 -7.17 -5.54
C SER A 54 1.45 -6.53 -6.93
N SER A 55 2.61 -6.09 -7.39
CA SER A 55 2.77 -5.43 -8.69
C SER A 55 2.47 -6.38 -9.85
N ILE A 56 2.93 -7.63 -9.78
CA ILE A 56 2.61 -8.66 -10.79
C ILE A 56 1.10 -8.90 -10.85
N LEU A 57 0.45 -9.06 -9.70
CA LEU A 57 -1.01 -9.24 -9.65
C LEU A 57 -1.75 -8.00 -10.15
N TRP A 58 -1.22 -6.80 -9.88
CA TRP A 58 -1.78 -5.55 -10.37
C TRP A 58 -1.77 -5.46 -11.89
N LEU A 59 -0.69 -5.93 -12.55
CA LEU A 59 -0.63 -6.05 -14.02
C LEU A 59 -1.78 -6.91 -14.56
N VAL A 60 -2.15 -7.99 -13.86
CA VAL A 60 -3.29 -8.85 -14.23
C VAL A 60 -4.64 -8.16 -14.00
N VAL A 61 -4.73 -7.25 -13.04
CA VAL A 61 -5.97 -6.48 -12.78
C VAL A 61 -6.18 -5.47 -13.89
N ILE A 62 -5.17 -4.65 -14.21
CA ILE A 62 -5.30 -3.59 -15.22
C ILE A 62 -5.32 -4.13 -16.66
N SER A 63 -4.97 -5.40 -16.87
CA SER A 63 -5.19 -6.06 -18.17
C SER A 63 -6.64 -6.50 -18.39
N LYS A 64 -7.46 -6.55 -17.32
CA LYS A 64 -8.87 -6.98 -17.36
C LYS A 64 -9.85 -5.85 -17.08
N TRP A 65 -9.44 -4.87 -16.29
CA TRP A 65 -10.28 -3.77 -15.84
C TRP A 65 -9.75 -2.45 -16.40
N GLU A 66 -10.66 -1.54 -16.73
CA GLU A 66 -10.28 -0.16 -17.04
C GLU A 66 -9.54 0.46 -15.85
N LEU A 67 -8.46 1.18 -16.14
CA LEU A 67 -7.63 1.80 -15.10
C LEU A 67 -8.44 2.75 -14.22
N SER A 68 -9.37 3.51 -14.81
CA SER A 68 -10.30 4.41 -14.12
C SER A 68 -11.19 3.69 -13.10
N TYR A 69 -11.52 2.42 -13.32
CA TYR A 69 -12.29 1.58 -12.41
C TYR A 69 -11.41 0.94 -11.33
N ALA A 70 -10.23 0.44 -11.71
CA ALA A 70 -9.35 -0.26 -10.78
C ALA A 70 -8.64 0.70 -9.80
N TYR A 71 -8.20 1.86 -10.29
CA TYR A 71 -7.36 2.79 -9.52
C TYR A 71 -8.00 3.30 -8.22
N PRO A 72 -9.31 3.62 -8.16
CA PRO A 72 -9.99 3.95 -6.89
C PRO A 72 -9.80 2.89 -5.80
N MET A 73 -9.75 1.61 -6.16
CA MET A 73 -9.56 0.54 -5.17
C MET A 73 -8.18 0.58 -4.52
N VAL A 74 -7.16 1.13 -5.18
CA VAL A 74 -5.81 1.32 -4.59
C VAL A 74 -5.89 2.16 -3.32
N ALA A 75 -6.86 3.07 -3.22
CA ALA A 75 -7.04 3.89 -2.03
C ALA A 75 -7.42 3.08 -0.78
N LEU A 76 -7.91 1.84 -0.91
CA LEU A 76 -8.04 0.90 0.23
C LEU A 76 -6.68 0.63 0.89
N GLY A 77 -5.58 0.70 0.14
CA GLY A 77 -4.24 0.58 0.67
C GLY A 77 -3.92 1.64 1.73
N TYR A 78 -4.45 2.86 1.61
CA TYR A 78 -4.30 3.89 2.65
C TYR A 78 -5.04 3.54 3.93
N VAL A 79 -6.26 3.00 3.83
CA VAL A 79 -7.05 2.55 4.99
C VAL A 79 -6.31 1.41 5.70
N ILE A 80 -5.78 0.45 4.94
CA ILE A 80 -4.97 -0.64 5.48
C ILE A 80 -3.69 -0.10 6.13
N ALA A 81 -3.02 0.88 5.53
CA ALA A 81 -1.83 1.50 6.11
C ALA A 81 -2.12 2.22 7.43
N ILE A 82 -3.25 2.93 7.55
CA ILE A 82 -3.68 3.55 8.81
C ILE A 82 -3.94 2.48 9.88
N PHE A 83 -4.60 1.38 9.49
CA PHE A 83 -4.79 0.24 10.40
C PHE A 83 -3.46 -0.36 10.86
N TYR A 84 -2.52 -0.59 9.93
CA TYR A 84 -1.19 -1.08 10.28
C TYR A 84 -0.43 -0.14 11.21
N GLY A 85 -0.47 1.17 10.95
CA GLY A 85 0.13 2.18 11.80
C GLY A 85 -0.44 2.14 13.22
N ALA A 86 -1.77 2.06 13.34
CA ALA A 86 -2.44 2.01 14.64
C ALA A 86 -2.20 0.70 15.40
N ALA A 87 -2.20 -0.44 14.71
CA ALA A 87 -2.13 -1.75 15.36
C ALA A 87 -0.70 -2.22 15.66
N PHE A 88 0.30 -1.81 14.88
CA PHE A 88 1.67 -2.35 14.97
C PHE A 88 2.75 -1.29 15.19
N LEU A 89 2.47 0.00 14.93
CA LEU A 89 3.43 1.09 15.07
C LEU A 89 3.05 2.08 16.17
N ASP A 90 2.00 1.78 16.94
CA ASP A 90 1.43 2.65 17.97
C ASP A 90 1.11 4.08 17.47
N GLU A 91 0.81 4.22 16.17
CA GLU A 91 0.44 5.50 15.61
C GLU A 91 -0.98 5.89 16.02
N GLY A 92 -1.12 7.03 16.70
CA GLY A 92 -2.43 7.55 17.09
C GLY A 92 -3.39 7.70 15.89
N ILE A 93 -4.62 7.20 16.07
CA ILE A 93 -5.76 7.51 15.19
C ILE A 93 -6.39 8.80 15.72
N ASN A 94 -6.20 9.88 14.99
CA ASN A 94 -6.83 11.16 15.29
C ASN A 94 -8.07 11.40 14.42
N LEU A 95 -8.88 12.39 14.81
CA LEU A 95 -10.12 12.72 14.12
C LEU A 95 -9.92 12.97 12.60
N PRO A 96 -8.87 13.68 12.14
CA PRO A 96 -8.59 13.82 10.71
C PRO A 96 -8.35 12.49 9.98
N LYS A 97 -7.56 11.56 10.54
CA LYS A 97 -7.33 10.23 9.93
C LYS A 97 -8.64 9.45 9.79
N LEU A 98 -9.50 9.51 10.82
CA LEU A 98 -10.79 8.83 10.80
C LEU A 98 -11.73 9.39 9.74
N LEU A 99 -11.87 10.73 9.67
CA LEU A 99 -12.68 11.39 8.65
C LEU A 99 -12.17 11.10 7.24
N GLY A 100 -10.85 11.12 7.06
CA GLY A 100 -10.20 10.74 5.80
C GLY A 100 -10.51 9.29 5.40
N CYS A 101 -10.42 8.33 6.33
CA CYS A 101 -10.80 6.94 6.08
C CYS A 101 -12.25 6.81 5.62
N ILE A 102 -13.19 7.46 6.32
CA ILE A 102 -14.62 7.43 5.95
C ILE A 102 -14.81 8.01 4.55
N LEU A 103 -14.16 9.12 4.24
CA LEU A 103 -14.26 9.76 2.92
C LEU A 103 -13.69 8.88 1.80
N ILE A 104 -12.53 8.24 2.03
CA ILE A 104 -11.93 7.28 1.09
C ILE A 104 -12.89 6.12 0.84
N LEU A 105 -13.40 5.48 1.90
CA LEU A 105 -14.32 4.35 1.78
C LEU A 105 -15.61 4.74 1.05
N THR A 106 -16.12 5.94 1.32
CA THR A 106 -17.29 6.49 0.61
C THR A 106 -16.99 6.71 -0.87
N GLY A 107 -15.85 7.33 -1.21
CA GLY A 107 -15.42 7.55 -2.59
C GLY A 107 -15.25 6.25 -3.36
N ILE A 108 -14.66 5.22 -2.73
CA ILE A 108 -14.52 3.88 -3.32
C ILE A 108 -15.88 3.23 -3.51
N SER A 109 -16.82 3.40 -2.58
CA SER A 109 -18.18 2.87 -2.72
C SER A 109 -18.90 3.51 -3.91
N ILE A 110 -18.77 4.82 -4.10
CA ILE A 110 -19.35 5.54 -5.25
C ILE A 110 -18.71 5.05 -6.56
N LEU A 111 -17.38 4.98 -6.64
CA LEU A 111 -16.70 4.62 -7.89
C LEU A 111 -16.81 3.12 -8.20
N GLY A 112 -16.78 2.27 -7.18
CA GLY A 112 -16.82 0.81 -7.28
C GLY A 112 -18.22 0.24 -7.52
N LEU A 113 -19.26 0.79 -6.88
CA LEU A 113 -20.65 0.32 -7.03
C LEU A 113 -21.31 0.84 -8.32
N PHE A 114 -20.99 2.06 -8.76
CA PHE A 114 -21.60 2.64 -9.97
C PHE A 114 -20.77 2.42 -11.25
N GLY A 115 -19.52 1.95 -11.14
CA GLY A 115 -18.62 1.69 -12.27
C GLY A 115 -18.88 0.38 -13.02
N HIS A 116 -19.69 -0.53 -12.48
CA HIS A 116 -20.05 -1.80 -13.14
C HIS A 116 -21.15 -1.65 -14.22
N ALA A 117 -21.63 -0.44 -14.50
CA ALA A 117 -22.81 -0.20 -15.32
C ALA A 117 -22.59 -0.28 -16.84
N LYS A 118 -21.37 -0.49 -17.35
CA LYS A 118 -21.16 -0.64 -18.79
C LYS A 118 -20.09 -1.68 -19.14
N ASN A 119 -20.54 -2.65 -19.94
CA ASN A 119 -19.79 -3.50 -20.86
C ASN A 119 -19.42 -4.90 -20.34
N PHE A 120 -20.43 -5.80 -20.30
CA PHE A 120 -20.56 -6.89 -21.29
C PHE A 120 -22.02 -7.03 -21.70
#